data_AF-A0A0R3QAH3-F1
#
_entry.id   AF-A0A0R3QAH3-F1
#
_cell.length_a   1.000
_cell.length_b   1.000
_cell.length_c   1.000
_cell.angle_alpha   90.00
_cell.angle_beta   90.00
_cell.angle_gamma   90.00
#
_symmetry.space_group_name_H-M   'P 1'
#
loop_
_entity.id
_entity.type
_entity.pdbx_description
1 polymer ?
#
loop_
_entity_poly.entity_id
_entity_poly.type
_entity_poly.pdbx_seq_one_letter_code
_entity_poly.pdbx_strand_id
1 'polypeptide(L)'
;LQAHKGAVTAVAFSEDGKFLATYGAEEAKLSFWQTSQTFLGMGQSQLKCVKSHSAPGIFPVLSPSGTIQPFKARLVWISLKSVTLMLPNSKEFRFAF
;
A
#
# COMPACT_ATOMS: atom_id res chain seq x y z
N LEU A 1 -9.57 13.71 6.98
CA LEU A 1 -8.41 12.89 7.43
C LEU A 1 -7.55 12.61 6.21
N GLN A 2 -6.34 13.15 6.16
CA GLN A 2 -5.40 12.89 5.06
C GLN A 2 -4.42 11.81 5.51
N ALA A 3 -4.60 10.60 4.98
CA ALA A 3 -3.83 9.41 5.34
C ALA A 3 -2.37 9.46 4.88
N HIS A 4 -2.18 10.06 3.71
CA HIS A 4 -0.93 10.18 2.97
C HIS A 4 -0.72 11.64 2.60
N LYS A 5 0.50 12.14 2.80
CA LYS A 5 0.93 13.49 2.41
C LYS A 5 1.11 13.62 0.90
N GLY A 6 1.29 12.51 0.19
CA GLY A 6 1.46 12.47 -1.28
C GLY A 6 0.48 11.53 -1.98
N ALA A 7 0.73 11.27 -3.26
CA ALA A 7 -0.08 10.35 -4.04
C ALA A 7 0.07 8.91 -3.55
N VAL A 8 -1.06 8.20 -3.44
CA VAL A 8 -1.05 6.75 -3.19
C VAL A 8 -0.72 6.04 -4.50
N THR A 9 0.43 5.39 -4.54
CA THR A 9 0.98 4.75 -5.74
C THR A 9 0.60 3.28 -5.89
N ALA A 10 0.21 2.62 -4.79
CA ALA A 10 -0.30 1.25 -4.82
C ALA A 10 -1.30 1.01 -3.69
N VAL A 11 -2.30 0.16 -3.97
CA VAL A 11 -3.31 -0.29 -3.01
C VAL A 11 -3.58 -1.78 -3.20
N ALA A 12 -3.93 -2.48 -2.13
CA ALA A 12 -4.41 -3.86 -2.21
C ALA A 12 -5.29 -4.19 -0.99
N PHE A 13 -6.44 -4.83 -1.22
CA PHE A 13 -7.24 -5.42 -0.16
C PHE A 13 -6.74 -6.83 0.19
N SER A 14 -6.87 -7.21 1.46
CA SER A 14 -6.73 -8.61 1.86
C SER A 14 -7.81 -9.45 1.19
N GLU A 15 -7.55 -10.73 1.00
CA GLU A 15 -8.49 -11.66 0.33
C GLU A 15 -9.86 -11.71 1.03
N ASP A 16 -9.88 -11.59 2.36
CA ASP A 16 -11.11 -11.54 3.16
C ASP A 16 -11.77 -10.15 3.23
N GLY A 17 -11.17 -9.14 2.60
CA GLY A 17 -11.66 -7.76 2.55
C GLY A 17 -11.58 -6.99 3.87
N LYS A 18 -11.06 -7.60 4.96
CA LYS A 18 -11.00 -6.98 6.29
C LYS A 18 -9.90 -5.94 6.44
N PHE A 19 -8.90 -6.01 5.57
CA PHE A 19 -7.77 -5.09 5.60
C PHE A 19 -7.49 -4.50 4.22
N LEU A 20 -6.98 -3.27 4.24
CA LEU A 20 -6.49 -2.55 3.08
C LEU A 20 -5.05 -2.13 3.36
N ALA A 21 -4.17 -2.36 2.39
CA ALA A 21 -2.82 -1.83 2.38
C ALA A 21 -2.73 -0.71 1.35
N THR A 22 -2.09 0.39 1.72
CA THR A 22 -1.88 1.55 0.86
C THR A 22 -0.41 1.95 0.93
N TYR A 23 0.18 2.33 -0.19
CA TYR A 23 1.58 2.73 -0.25
C TYR A 23 1.75 4.04 -1.04
N GLY A 24 2.38 5.02 -0.40
CA GLY A 24 2.77 6.29 -0.98
C GLY A 24 4.29 6.35 -1.14
N ALA A 25 4.77 6.34 -2.39
CA ALA A 25 6.20 6.33 -2.68
C ALA A 25 6.87 7.69 -2.41
N GLU A 26 6.15 8.80 -2.59
CA GLU A 26 6.68 10.15 -2.34
C GLU A 26 6.99 10.38 -0.86
N GLU A 27 6.15 9.87 0.03
CA GLU A 27 6.35 9.97 1.48
C GLU A 27 6.99 8.72 2.10
N ALA A 28 7.38 7.76 1.27
CA ALA A 28 8.07 6.54 1.69
C ALA A 28 7.32 5.77 2.81
N LYS A 29 6.00 5.59 2.64
CA LYS A 29 5.12 5.06 3.69
C LYS A 29 4.18 3.98 3.20
N LEU A 30 4.06 2.92 3.99
CA LEU A 30 3.04 1.89 3.83
C LEU A 30 2.12 1.90 5.05
N SER A 31 0.81 1.98 4.81
CA SER A 31 -0.20 1.99 5.87
C SER A 31 -1.17 0.83 5.69
N PHE A 32 -1.54 0.23 6.82
CA PHE A 32 -2.55 -0.80 6.94
C PHE A 32 -3.81 -0.23 7.58
N TRP A 33 -4.95 -0.56 7.00
CA TRP A 33 -6.25 -0.09 7.40
C TRP A 33 -7.15 -1.29 7.66
N GLN A 34 -7.91 -1.26 8.76
CA GLN A 34 -8.97 -2.22 9.00
C GLN A 34 -10.28 -1.65 8.47
N THR A 35 -11.01 -2.47 7.72
CA THR A 35 -12.35 -2.16 7.23
C THR A 35 -13.35 -2.64 8.28
N SER A 36 -14.23 -1.74 8.73
CA SER A 36 -15.35 -2.10 9.57
C SER A 36 -16.62 -1.99 8.74
N GLN A 37 -17.19 -3.15 8.40
CA GLN A 37 -18.53 -3.22 7.84
C GLN A 37 -19.56 -3.20 8.97
N THR A 38 -20.58 -2.36 8.84
CA THR A 38 -21.70 -2.37 9.79
C THR A 38 -22.63 -3.52 9.44
N PHE A 39 -23.09 -4.24 10.46
CA PHE A 39 -24.08 -5.31 10.30
C PHE A 39 -25.31 -4.72 9.58
N LEU A 40 -25.63 -5.27 8.40
CA LEU A 40 -26.74 -4.87 7.52
C LEU A 40 -26.63 -3.49 6.83
N GLY A 41 -25.44 -2.88 6.76
CA GLY A 41 -25.26 -1.58 6.07
C GLY A 41 -25.91 -0.38 6.78
N MET A 42 -26.48 -0.60 7.97
CA MET A 42 -27.07 0.42 8.81
C MET A 42 -26.00 1.04 9.71
N GLY A 43 -25.18 1.92 9.14
CA GLY A 43 -24.22 2.73 9.90
C GLY A 43 -23.04 3.25 9.06
N GLN A 44 -22.22 4.10 9.67
CA GLN A 44 -21.04 4.66 9.01
C GLN A 44 -19.96 3.58 8.92
N SER A 45 -19.63 3.13 7.70
CA SER A 45 -18.44 2.30 7.48
C SER A 45 -17.19 3.11 7.79
N GLN A 46 -16.27 2.53 8.56
CA GLN A 46 -15.04 3.19 8.96
C GLN A 46 -13.81 2.42 8.45
N LEU A 47 -12.82 3.18 7.99
CA LEU A 47 -11.47 2.70 7.70
C LEU A 47 -10.54 3.24 8.78
N LYS A 48 -10.06 2.35 9.65
CA LYS A 48 -9.15 2.71 10.75
C LYS A 48 -7.73 2.35 10.37
N CYS A 49 -6.80 3.31 10.40
CA CYS A 49 -5.36 3.01 10.28
C CYS A 49 -4.95 2.17 11.50
N VAL A 50 -4.57 0.91 11.28
CA VAL A 50 -4.10 0.03 12.35
C VAL A 50 -2.59 0.10 12.52
N LYS A 51 -1.86 0.33 11.43
CA LYS A 51 -0.40 0.35 11.45
C LYS A 51 0.14 1.18 10.29
N SER A 52 1.30 1.81 10.47
CA SER A 52 2.08 2.40 9.39
C SER A 52 3.54 2.01 9.54
N HIS A 53 4.22 1.81 8.41
CA HIS A 53 5.62 1.47 8.30
C HIS A 53 6.32 2.46 7.38
N SER A 54 7.58 2.74 7.69
CA SER A 54 8.50 3.30 6.72
C SER A 54 8.75 2.26 5.63
N ALA A 55 8.73 2.69 4.38
CA ALA A 55 8.91 1.87 3.20
C ALA A 55 9.91 2.55 2.26
N PRO A 56 10.44 1.85 1.23
CA PRO A 56 11.27 2.49 0.22
C PRO A 56 10.55 3.66 -0.45
N GLY A 57 11.26 4.75 -0.72
CA GLY A 57 10.71 5.90 -1.44
C GLY A 57 10.75 5.73 -2.96
N ILE A 58 10.20 6.72 -3.66
CA ILE A 58 10.28 6.82 -5.12
C ILE A 58 11.73 7.01 -5.60
N PHE A 59 12.06 6.43 -6.75
CA PHE A 59 13.34 6.60 -7.43
C PHE A 59 13.13 6.60 -8.95
N PRO A 60 14.05 7.20 -9.73
CA PRO A 60 13.96 7.19 -11.19
C PRO A 60 14.09 5.75 -11.71
N VAL A 61 13.14 5.33 -12.53
CA VAL A 61 13.20 4.05 -13.25
C VAL A 61 13.70 4.37 -14.65
N LEU A 62 14.86 3.86 -15.04
CA LEU A 62 15.47 4.12 -16.34
C LEU A 62 15.44 2.86 -17.21
N SER A 63 15.10 3.02 -18.48
CA SER A 63 15.32 1.97 -19.48
C SER A 63 16.80 1.92 -19.91
N PRO A 64 17.27 0.83 -20.53
CA PRO A 64 18.61 0.77 -21.12
C PRO A 64 18.88 1.87 -22.15
N SER A 65 17.83 2.39 -22.79
CA SER A 65 17.89 3.52 -23.72
C SER A 65 17.96 4.91 -23.06
N GLY A 66 18.00 4.99 -21.72
CA GLY A 66 18.05 6.25 -20.96
C GLY A 66 16.71 6.96 -20.78
N THR A 67 15.60 6.33 -21.19
CA THR A 67 14.26 6.91 -21.07
C THR A 67 13.69 6.68 -19.67
N ILE A 68 13.12 7.73 -19.06
CA ILE A 68 12.45 7.62 -17.76
C ILE A 68 11.15 6.82 -17.93
N GLN A 69 10.98 5.82 -17.08
CA GLN A 69 9.82 4.94 -17.01
C GLN A 69 8.96 5.28 -15.79
N PRO A 70 7.63 5.02 -15.84
CA PRO A 70 6.76 5.22 -14.70
C PRO A 70 7.16 4.32 -13.53
N PHE A 71 7.12 4.89 -12.31
CA PHE A 71 7.28 4.10 -11.09
C PHE A 71 6.00 3.28 -10.83
N LYS A 72 6.09 1.96 -11.04
CA LYS A 72 4.99 1.01 -10.81
C LYS A 72 5.30 0.09 -9.64
N ALA A 73 4.81 0.45 -8.45
CA ALA A 73 4.82 -0.44 -7.30
C ALA A 73 3.58 -1.34 -7.27
N ARG A 74 3.70 -2.51 -6.65
CA ARG A 74 2.58 -3.43 -6.42
C ARG A 74 2.57 -3.93 -4.99
N LEU A 75 1.39 -3.99 -4.39
CA LEU A 75 1.17 -4.62 -3.10
C LEU A 75 0.53 -5.99 -3.31
N VAL A 76 1.08 -7.00 -2.65
CA VAL A 76 0.57 -8.38 -2.70
C VAL A 76 0.40 -8.90 -1.29
N TRP A 77 -0.83 -9.25 -0.92
CA TRP A 77 -1.09 -9.92 0.34
C TRP A 77 -0.60 -11.37 0.27
N ILE A 78 0.12 -11.80 1.29
CA ILE A 78 0.72 -13.15 1.39
C ILE A 78 0.27 -13.87 2.66
N SER A 79 -0.44 -13.16 3.54
CA SER A 79 -1.20 -13.69 4.67
C SER A 79 -2.22 -12.62 5.09
N LEU A 80 -3.12 -12.91 6.03
CA LEU A 80 -4.08 -11.93 6.56
C LEU A 80 -3.45 -10.70 7.22
N LYS A 81 -2.18 -10.81 7.63
CA LYS A 81 -1.44 -9.78 8.37
C LYS A 81 -0.10 -9.44 7.75
N SER A 82 0.12 -9.79 6.49
CA SER A 82 1.39 -9.52 5.82
C SER A 82 1.21 -9.17 4.35
N VAL A 83 1.98 -8.19 3.89
CA VAL A 83 2.00 -7.69 2.52
C VAL A 83 3.44 -7.60 2.03
N THR A 84 3.66 -8.05 0.80
CA THR A 84 4.87 -7.75 0.04
C THR A 84 4.65 -6.53 -0.83
N LEU A 85 5.51 -5.53 -0.68
CA LEU A 85 5.67 -4.42 -1.61
C LEU A 85 6.73 -4.81 -2.65
N MET A 86 6.31 -4.90 -3.91
CA MET A 86 7.17 -5.12 -5.07
C MET A 86 7.45 -3.79 -5.76
N LEU A 87 8.73 -3.47 -5.95
CA LEU A 87 9.17 -2.24 -6.60
C LEU A 87 9.53 -2.47 -8.09
N PRO A 88 9.59 -1.40 -8.91
CA PRO A 88 9.94 -1.51 -10.33
C PRO A 88 11.29 -2.14 -10.64
N ASN A 89 12.21 -2.13 -9.68
CA ASN A 89 13.55 -2.71 -9.78
C ASN A 89 13.60 -4.18 -9.31
N SER A 90 12.44 -4.85 -9.24
CA SER A 90 12.27 -6.22 -8.75
C SER A 90 12.66 -6.44 -7.28
N LYS A 91 12.94 -5.39 -6.50
CA LYS A 91 13.13 -5.53 -5.05
C LYS A 91 11.78 -5.72 -4.36
N GLU A 92 11.79 -6.59 -3.37
CA GLU A 92 10.61 -6.94 -2.58
C GLU A 92 10.84 -6.61 -1.11
N PHE A 93 9.81 -6.08 -0.46
CA PHE A 93 9.84 -5.71 0.95
C PHE A 93 8.60 -6.26 1.64
N ARG A 94 8.79 -7.05 2.69
CA ARG A 94 7.70 -7.68 3.44
C ARG A 94 7.39 -6.86 4.69
N PHE A 95 6.10 -6.58 4.89
CA PHE A 95 5.58 -5.85 6.04
C PHE A 95 4.50 -6.68 6.72
N ALA A 96 4.40 -6.57 8.05
CA ALA A 96 3.38 -7.24 8.85
C ALA A 96 2.86 -6.33 9.97
N PHE A 97 1.63 -6.57 10.44
CA PHE A 97 0.95 -5.77 11.46
C PHE A 97 0.14 -6.60 12.46
#